data_AF-A0A8J3BQZ1-F1
#
_entry.id   AF-A0A8J3BQZ1-F1
#
_cell.length_a   1.000
_cell.length_b   1.000
_cell.length_c   1.000
_cell.angle_alpha   90.00
_cell.angle_beta   90.00
_cell.angle_gamma   90.00
#
_symmetry.space_group_name_H-M   'P 1'
#
loop_
_entity.id
_entity.type
_entity.pdbx_description
1 polymer ?
#
loop_
_entity_poly.entity_id
_entity_poly.type
_entity_poly.pdbx_seq_one_letter_code
_entity_poly.pdbx_strand_id
1 'polypeptide(L)'
;MPVLQPSATEEFTVSGDRWRHRPDVMLLSVAEWRAVVEERTWPPYVTVLLDALALAADDNGEILNFRLHEFYAAEMSAVLRDGDDAAEWSLAYDRFVALVLMSTMEQLLHTGYLALRDNETSYDYRLVIPPV
;
A
#
# COMPACT_ATOMS: atom_id res chain seq x y z
N MET A 1 -5.16 -7.98 19.93
CA MET A 1 -5.16 -7.06 18.77
C MET A 1 -6.16 -7.59 17.77
N PRO A 2 -7.11 -6.80 17.25
CA PRO A 2 -8.00 -7.30 16.21
C PRO A 2 -7.16 -7.53 14.96
N VAL A 3 -7.08 -8.80 14.55
CA VAL A 3 -6.58 -9.18 13.23
C VAL A 3 -7.63 -8.69 12.24
N LEU A 4 -7.23 -7.93 11.22
CA LEU A 4 -8.09 -7.66 10.06
C LEU A 4 -8.35 -9.02 9.40
N GLN A 5 -9.43 -9.70 9.80
CA GLN A 5 -9.78 -11.01 9.26
C GLN A 5 -10.47 -10.82 7.92
N PRO A 6 -9.94 -11.38 6.82
CA PRO A 6 -10.67 -11.42 5.56
C PRO A 6 -11.90 -12.31 5.73
N SER A 7 -13.09 -11.78 5.41
CA SER A 7 -14.32 -12.57 5.43
C SER A 7 -14.41 -13.45 4.19
N ALA A 8 -14.98 -14.64 4.34
CA ALA A 8 -15.05 -15.68 3.31
C ALA A 8 -15.61 -15.19 1.95
N THR A 9 -14.89 -15.57 0.89
CA THR A 9 -15.20 -15.37 -0.54
C THR A 9 -15.29 -13.91 -0.97
N GLU A 10 -14.15 -13.22 -0.92
CA GLU A 10 -14.04 -11.86 -1.45
C GLU A 10 -14.10 -11.89 -2.97
N GLU A 11 -15.23 -11.45 -3.53
CA GLU A 11 -15.38 -11.25 -4.97
C GLU A 11 -14.51 -10.07 -5.38
N PHE A 12 -13.43 -10.32 -6.12
CA PHE A 12 -12.66 -9.28 -6.79
C PHE A 12 -13.25 -9.03 -8.18
N THR A 13 -13.33 -7.75 -8.56
CA THR A 13 -13.63 -7.35 -9.94
C THR A 13 -12.33 -6.96 -10.64
N VAL A 14 -12.28 -7.22 -11.96
CA VAL A 14 -11.20 -6.75 -12.83
C VAL A 14 -11.76 -5.68 -13.77
N SER A 15 -11.23 -4.47 -13.69
CA SER A 15 -11.59 -3.36 -14.58
C SER A 15 -11.03 -3.55 -16.01
N GLY A 16 -11.50 -2.74 -16.96
CA GLY A 16 -11.06 -2.82 -18.37
C GLY A 16 -9.55 -2.59 -18.58
N ASP A 17 -8.90 -1.91 -17.65
CA ASP A 17 -7.46 -1.66 -17.59
C ASP A 17 -6.69 -2.67 -16.70
N ARG A 18 -7.34 -3.79 -16.37
CA ARG A 18 -6.79 -4.97 -15.67
C ARG A 18 -6.48 -4.77 -14.18
N TRP A 19 -7.03 -3.76 -13.52
CA TRP A 19 -6.92 -3.66 -12.06
C TRP A 19 -7.86 -4.64 -11.38
N ARG A 20 -7.31 -5.47 -10.52
CA ARG A 20 -8.05 -6.34 -9.61
C ARG A 20 -8.28 -5.60 -8.30
N HIS A 21 -9.53 -5.36 -7.96
CA HIS A 21 -9.92 -4.64 -6.74
C HIS A 21 -11.27 -5.14 -6.22
N ARG A 22 -11.63 -4.72 -5.02
CA ARG A 22 -12.99 -4.94 -4.52
C ARG A 22 -14.02 -4.14 -5.34
N PRO A 23 -15.22 -4.66 -5.63
CA PRO A 23 -16.20 -4.03 -6.53
C PRO A 23 -16.66 -2.64 -6.09
N ASP A 24 -16.58 -2.37 -4.79
CA ASP A 24 -17.16 -1.22 -4.12
C ASP A 24 -16.17 -0.06 -3.93
N VAL A 25 -14.91 -0.23 -4.31
CA VAL A 25 -13.87 0.79 -4.06
C VAL A 25 -13.99 2.01 -4.97
N MET A 26 -13.55 3.15 -4.44
CA MET A 26 -13.41 4.40 -5.17
C MET A 26 -11.96 4.62 -5.57
N LEU A 27 -11.75 5.07 -6.81
CA LEU A 27 -10.46 5.54 -7.30
C LEU A 27 -10.32 7.02 -6.92
N LEU A 28 -9.24 7.37 -6.24
CA LEU A 28 -8.99 8.72 -5.75
C LEU A 28 -7.59 9.16 -6.17
N SER A 29 -7.38 10.48 -6.26
CA SER A 29 -6.01 11.03 -6.27
C SER A 29 -5.31 10.70 -4.94
N VAL A 30 -3.98 10.77 -4.91
CA VAL A 30 -3.21 10.56 -3.67
C VAL A 30 -3.64 11.51 -2.56
N ALA A 31 -3.93 12.77 -2.90
CA ALA A 31 -4.34 13.79 -1.94
C ALA A 31 -5.69 13.46 -1.29
N GLU A 32 -6.69 13.06 -2.10
CA GLU A 32 -8.00 12.63 -1.60
C GLU A 32 -7.89 11.34 -0.79
N TRP A 33 -7.06 10.38 -1.23
CA TRP A 33 -6.83 9.14 -0.52
C TRP A 33 -6.21 9.38 0.87
N ARG A 34 -5.19 10.25 0.96
CA ARG A 34 -4.55 10.63 2.24
C ARG A 34 -5.57 11.20 3.22
N ALA A 35 -6.39 12.14 2.76
CA ALA A 35 -7.41 12.77 3.61
C ALA A 35 -8.34 11.73 4.24
N VAL A 36 -8.80 10.73 3.47
CA VAL A 36 -9.69 9.67 3.99
C VAL A 36 -8.95 8.73 4.94
N VAL A 37 -7.70 8.39 4.64
CA VAL A 37 -6.89 7.49 5.47
C VAL A 37 -6.55 8.11 6.83
N GLU A 38 -6.24 9.42 6.85
CA GLU A 38 -5.93 10.19 8.06
C GLU A 38 -7.11 10.30 9.04
N GLU A 39 -8.34 10.24 8.55
CA GLU A 39 -9.56 10.22 9.38
C GLU A 39 -9.77 8.88 10.10
N ARG A 40 -9.03 7.83 9.72
CA ARG A 40 -9.17 6.47 10.27
C ARG A 40 -8.04 6.16 11.26
N THR A 41 -8.32 5.28 12.23
CA THR A 41 -7.31 4.81 13.18
C THR A 41 -6.62 3.55 12.65
N TRP A 42 -5.29 3.60 12.58
CA TRP A 42 -4.46 2.51 12.09
C TRP A 42 -3.44 2.08 13.14
N PRO A 43 -3.02 0.81 13.15
CA PRO A 43 -1.81 0.42 13.87
C PRO A 43 -0.61 1.23 13.36
N PRO A 44 0.34 1.63 14.23
CA PRO A 44 1.44 2.51 13.83
C PRO A 44 2.26 2.00 12.63
N TYR A 45 2.51 0.69 12.56
CA TYR A 45 3.23 0.09 11.44
C TYR A 45 2.45 0.15 10.12
N VAL A 46 1.11 0.16 10.17
CA VAL A 46 0.26 0.34 8.99
C VAL A 46 0.26 1.81 8.59
N THR A 47 0.22 2.75 9.53
CA THR A 47 0.35 4.20 9.23
C THR A 47 1.61 4.48 8.41
N VAL A 48 2.76 3.97 8.86
CA VAL A 48 4.03 4.13 8.14
C VAL A 48 3.97 3.54 6.72
N LEU A 49 3.35 2.37 6.56
CA LEU A 49 3.18 1.75 5.25
C LEU A 49 2.27 2.59 4.34
N LEU A 50 1.16 3.12 4.87
CA LEU A 50 0.21 3.95 4.12
C LEU A 50 0.87 5.26 3.67
N ASP A 51 1.69 5.87 4.53
CA ASP A 51 2.48 7.06 4.17
C ASP A 51 3.51 6.76 3.08
N ALA A 52 4.20 5.63 3.16
CA ALA A 52 5.18 5.20 2.16
C ALA A 52 4.51 4.88 0.82
N LEU A 53 3.34 4.23 0.83
CA LEU A 53 2.54 3.97 -0.37
C LEU A 53 2.11 5.27 -1.04
N ALA A 54 1.67 6.24 -0.24
CA ALA A 54 1.30 7.56 -0.74
C ALA A 54 2.49 8.43 -1.14
N LEU A 55 3.73 8.06 -0.78
CA LEU A 55 4.95 8.67 -1.29
C LEU A 55 5.40 8.02 -2.61
N ALA A 56 5.18 6.72 -2.77
CA ALA A 56 5.50 5.96 -3.98
C ALA A 56 4.52 6.20 -5.14
N ALA A 57 3.29 6.61 -4.84
CA ALA A 57 2.24 6.80 -5.83
C ALA A 57 2.38 8.11 -6.61
N ASP A 58 2.01 8.08 -7.89
CA ASP A 58 1.82 9.28 -8.69
C ASP A 58 0.57 10.07 -8.28
N ASP A 59 0.31 11.23 -8.87
CA ASP A 59 -0.86 12.07 -8.53
C ASP A 59 -2.21 11.33 -8.65
N ASN A 60 -2.30 10.29 -9.50
CA ASN A 60 -3.51 9.49 -9.73
C ASN A 60 -3.64 8.29 -8.79
N GLY A 61 -2.71 8.13 -7.84
CA GLY A 61 -2.68 7.01 -6.90
C GLY A 61 -2.05 5.75 -7.47
N GLU A 62 -1.34 5.81 -8.60
CA GLU A 62 -0.74 4.63 -9.23
C GLU A 62 0.71 4.44 -8.80
N ILE A 63 1.07 3.19 -8.47
CA ILE A 63 2.43 2.75 -8.16
C ILE A 63 2.80 1.69 -9.18
N LEU A 64 3.65 2.06 -10.14
CA LEU A 64 4.01 1.21 -11.27
C LEU A 64 5.33 0.49 -11.04
N ASN A 65 5.45 -0.72 -11.58
CA ASN A 65 6.65 -1.56 -11.48
C ASN A 65 7.12 -1.80 -10.04
N PHE A 66 6.19 -2.03 -9.12
CA PHE A 66 6.48 -2.17 -7.70
C PHE A 66 7.49 -3.30 -7.43
N ARG A 67 8.55 -2.95 -6.70
CA ARG A 67 9.58 -3.85 -6.20
C ARG A 67 9.66 -3.68 -4.69
N LEU A 68 9.21 -4.69 -3.94
CA LEU A 68 9.07 -4.59 -2.49
C LEU A 68 10.37 -4.21 -1.76
N HIS A 69 11.52 -4.72 -2.23
CA HIS A 69 12.82 -4.41 -1.63
C HIS A 69 13.29 -2.98 -1.90
N GLU A 70 13.04 -2.46 -3.11
CA GLU A 70 13.34 -1.06 -3.47
C GLU A 70 12.41 -0.13 -2.69
N PHE A 71 11.11 -0.46 -2.66
CA PHE A 71 10.09 0.28 -1.91
C PHE A 71 10.45 0.44 -0.42
N TYR A 72 10.95 -0.64 0.19
CA TYR A 72 11.33 -0.61 1.58
C TYR A 72 12.60 0.22 1.83
N ALA A 73 13.58 0.09 0.95
CA ALA A 73 14.84 0.83 1.08
C ALA A 73 14.69 2.34 0.79
N ALA A 74 13.76 2.73 -0.09
CA ALA A 74 13.54 4.12 -0.45
C ALA A 74 12.41 4.76 0.37
N GLU A 75 11.15 4.41 0.13
CA GLU A 75 9.99 5.16 0.63
C GLU A 75 9.72 4.90 2.11
N MET A 76 9.79 3.64 2.56
CA MET A 76 9.65 3.33 3.99
C MET A 76 10.77 3.95 4.83
N SER A 77 12.00 3.98 4.28
CA SER A 77 13.12 4.65 4.94
C SER A 77 12.90 6.16 4.96
N ALA A 78 12.43 6.77 3.88
CA ALA A 78 12.14 8.20 3.83
C ALA A 78 11.06 8.64 4.84
N VAL A 79 10.03 7.82 5.05
CA VAL A 79 8.96 8.10 6.03
C VAL A 79 9.45 7.99 7.48
N LEU A 80 10.33 7.03 7.77
CA LEU A 80 10.83 6.78 9.12
C LEU A 80 12.06 7.60 9.50
N ARG A 81 12.68 8.26 8.53
CA ARG A 81 13.88 9.06 8.72
C ARG A 81 13.61 10.25 9.62
N ASP A 82 14.55 10.53 10.52
CA ASP A 82 14.57 11.74 11.33
C ASP A 82 15.72 12.70 10.93
N GLY A 83 15.79 13.84 11.62
CA GLY A 83 16.79 14.87 11.34
C GLY A 83 18.21 14.51 11.80
N ASP A 84 18.36 13.49 12.64
CA ASP A 84 19.63 13.04 13.19
C ASP A 84 20.22 11.89 12.34
N ASP A 85 19.43 11.28 11.46
CA ASP A 85 19.86 10.22 10.56
C ASP A 85 20.87 10.67 9.49
N ALA A 86 21.98 9.95 9.41
CA ALA A 86 23.04 10.16 8.43
C ALA A 86 22.52 10.10 6.99
N ALA A 87 23.10 10.89 6.06
CA ALA A 87 22.70 10.99 4.65
C ALA A 87 22.36 9.63 3.99
N GLU A 88 23.22 8.63 4.22
CA GLU A 88 23.14 7.29 3.64
C GLU A 88 22.36 6.26 4.48
N TRP A 89 21.68 6.70 5.54
CA TRP A 89 20.86 5.80 6.35
C TRP A 89 19.66 5.26 5.56
N SER A 90 19.43 3.97 5.67
CA SER A 90 18.25 3.27 5.14
C SER A 90 17.92 2.04 6.00
N LEU A 91 16.67 1.63 6.02
CA LEU A 91 16.26 0.38 6.65
C LEU A 91 16.86 -0.82 5.92
N ALA A 92 17.29 -1.83 6.69
CA ALA A 92 17.75 -3.09 6.13
C ALA A 92 16.55 -3.95 5.73
N TYR A 93 16.49 -4.35 4.47
CA TYR A 93 15.49 -5.28 3.97
C TYR A 93 15.93 -6.72 4.19
N ASP A 94 15.09 -7.51 4.87
CA ASP A 94 15.30 -8.94 5.07
C ASP A 94 14.05 -9.76 4.74
N ARG A 95 14.16 -11.08 4.88
CA ARG A 95 13.05 -12.01 4.58
C ARG A 95 11.87 -11.86 5.53
N PHE A 96 12.11 -11.51 6.79
CA PHE A 96 11.03 -11.32 7.75
C PHE A 96 10.24 -10.06 7.41
N VAL A 97 10.93 -8.96 7.13
CA VAL A 97 10.35 -7.72 6.61
C VAL A 97 9.54 -7.98 5.35
N ALA A 98 10.09 -8.73 4.39
CA ALA A 98 9.38 -9.10 3.17
C ALA A 98 8.04 -9.78 3.44
N LEU A 99 8.02 -10.79 4.31
CA LEU A 99 6.80 -11.54 4.66
C LEU A 99 5.76 -10.66 5.37
N VAL A 100 6.19 -9.82 6.31
CA VAL A 100 5.30 -8.91 7.03
C VAL A 100 4.67 -7.89 6.08
N LEU A 101 5.47 -7.29 5.20
CA LEU A 101 4.96 -6.32 4.23
C LEU A 101 4.03 -6.98 3.22
N MET A 102 4.39 -8.14 2.66
CA MET A 102 3.51 -8.86 1.75
C MET A 102 2.16 -9.18 2.39
N SER A 103 2.17 -9.67 3.64
CA SER A 103 0.94 -9.96 4.38
C SER A 103 0.11 -8.71 4.64
N THR A 104 0.75 -7.58 4.95
CA THR A 104 0.04 -6.31 5.21
C THR A 104 -0.52 -5.72 3.91
N MET A 105 0.23 -5.78 2.81
CA MET A 105 -0.23 -5.35 1.47
C MET A 105 -1.42 -6.20 1.00
N GLU A 106 -1.37 -7.51 1.22
CA GLU A 106 -2.49 -8.42 0.95
C GLU A 106 -3.72 -8.03 1.78
N GLN A 107 -3.56 -7.73 3.07
CA GLN A 107 -4.66 -7.21 3.90
C GLN A 107 -5.23 -5.89 3.36
N LEU A 108 -4.40 -4.95 2.91
CA LEU A 108 -4.86 -3.70 2.30
C LEU A 108 -5.63 -3.94 1.00
N LEU A 109 -5.21 -4.91 0.18
CA LEU A 109 -5.95 -5.32 -1.02
C LEU A 109 -7.33 -5.90 -0.64
N HIS A 110 -7.40 -6.82 0.31
CA HIS A 110 -8.64 -7.45 0.78
C HIS A 110 -9.58 -6.48 1.50
N THR A 111 -9.03 -5.50 2.22
CA THR A 111 -9.82 -4.46 2.89
C THR A 111 -10.22 -3.30 1.96
N GLY A 112 -9.79 -3.34 0.68
CA GLY A 112 -10.23 -2.38 -0.34
C GLY A 112 -9.46 -1.07 -0.33
N TYR A 113 -8.23 -1.05 0.19
CA TYR A 113 -7.33 0.11 0.18
C TYR A 113 -6.26 0.06 -0.92
N LEU A 114 -6.10 -1.12 -1.54
CA LEU A 114 -5.26 -1.31 -2.72
C LEU A 114 -6.03 -2.03 -3.81
N ALA A 115 -5.73 -1.67 -5.05
CA ALA A 115 -5.98 -2.46 -6.24
C ALA A 115 -4.64 -3.01 -6.74
N LEU A 116 -4.68 -4.17 -7.38
CA LEU A 116 -3.50 -4.86 -7.90
C LEU A 116 -3.64 -5.06 -9.40
N ARG A 117 -2.61 -4.74 -10.17
CA ARG A 117 -2.50 -5.17 -11.57
C ARG A 117 -1.25 -6.02 -11.72
N ASP A 118 -1.44 -7.25 -12.16
CA ASP A 118 -0.35 -8.17 -12.45
C ASP A 118 0.25 -7.84 -13.82
N ASN A 119 1.55 -7.55 -13.82
CA ASN A 119 2.36 -7.46 -15.03
C ASN A 119 3.34 -8.62 -14.98
N GLU A 120 3.57 -9.30 -16.10
CA GLU A 120 4.33 -10.58 -16.19
C GLU A 120 5.62 -10.67 -15.34
N THR A 121 6.28 -9.55 -15.05
CA THR A 121 7.49 -9.48 -14.22
C THR A 121 7.39 -8.52 -13.01
N SER A 122 6.26 -7.85 -12.77
CA SER A 122 6.07 -6.85 -11.72
C SER A 122 4.63 -6.77 -11.23
N TYR A 123 4.44 -6.18 -10.07
CA TYR A 123 3.10 -5.81 -9.62
C TYR A 123 2.97 -4.30 -9.79
N ASP A 124 1.81 -3.84 -10.24
CA ASP A 124 1.42 -2.45 -10.06
C ASP A 124 0.35 -2.41 -8.97
N TYR A 125 0.38 -1.34 -8.19
CA TYR A 125 -0.66 -1.05 -7.20
C TYR A 125 -1.35 0.25 -7.54
N ARG A 126 -2.61 0.35 -7.12
CA ARG A 126 -3.33 1.61 -7.13
C ARG A 126 -3.99 1.84 -5.79
N LEU A 127 -3.83 3.04 -5.26
CA LEU A 127 -4.49 3.49 -4.04
C LEU A 127 -5.98 3.62 -4.31
N VAL A 128 -6.77 2.93 -3.51
CA VAL A 128 -8.23 2.94 -3.58
C VAL A 128 -8.80 3.04 -2.18
N ILE A 129 -10.09 3.34 -2.05
CA ILE A 129 -10.76 3.45 -0.75
C ILE A 129 -12.05 2.63 -0.79
N PRO A 130 -12.35 1.80 0.22
CA PRO A 130 -13.65 1.16 0.32
C PRO A 130 -14.71 2.22 0.67
N PRO A 131 -15.97 2.04 0.24
CA PRO A 131 -17.02 2.99 0.58
C PRO A 131 -17.19 3.05 2.11
N VAL A 132 -17.55 4.24 2.60
CA VAL A 132 -17.76 4.54 4.03
C VAL A 132 -18.93 3.74 4.59
#